data_AF-A0A0F9L5A4-F1
#
_entry.id   AF-A0A0F9L5A4-F1
#
_cell.length_a   1.000
_cell.length_b   1.000
_cell.length_c   1.000
_cell.angle_alpha   90.00
_cell.angle_beta   90.00
_cell.angle_gamma   90.00
#
_symmetry.space_group_name_H-M   'P 1'
#
loop_
_entity.id
_entity.type
_entity.pdbx_description
1 polymer ?
#
loop_
_entity_poly.entity_id
_entity_poly.type
_entity_poly.pdbx_seq_one_letter_code
_entity_poly.pdbx_strand_id
1 'polypeptide(L)' 'MPNGLSAVEFGPDDIDELVQGTLPQHRVTKLSPRPASADDLKQLFTDSMTLW' A
#
# COMPACT_ATOMS: atom_id res chain seq x y z
N MET A 1 -12.89 7.44 10.55
CA MET A 1 -12.08 6.74 9.52
C MET A 1 -12.01 5.28 9.94
N PRO A 2 -12.09 4.32 8.99
CA PRO A 2 -11.94 2.89 9.30
C PRO A 2 -10.54 2.60 9.86
N ASN A 3 -10.43 1.60 10.74
CA ASN A 3 -9.20 1.29 11.46
C ASN A 3 -8.22 0.44 10.64
N GLY A 4 -7.71 1.00 9.54
CA GLY A 4 -6.83 0.31 8.61
C GLY A 4 -7.56 -0.43 7.49
N LEU A 5 -6.78 -1.08 6.63
CA LEU A 5 -7.26 -1.76 5.42
C LEU A 5 -8.19 -2.95 5.74
N SER A 6 -7.99 -3.64 6.86
CA SER A 6 -8.87 -4.72 7.30
C SER A 6 -10.29 -4.24 7.59
N ALA A 7 -10.47 -2.98 7.99
CA ALA A 7 -11.78 -2.40 8.27
C ALA A 7 -12.56 -2.02 6.99
N VAL A 8 -11.92 -2.12 5.83
CA VAL A 8 -12.56 -1.98 4.51
C VAL A 8 -12.47 -3.28 3.69
N GLU A 9 -12.33 -4.41 4.39
CA GLU A 9 -12.38 -5.77 3.82
C GLU A 9 -11.17 -6.19 2.97
N PHE A 10 -10.06 -5.45 3.01
CA PHE A 10 -8.79 -5.93 2.45
C PHE A 10 -8.04 -6.81 3.44
N GLY A 11 -7.43 -7.88 2.94
CA GLY A 11 -6.62 -8.80 3.71
C GLY A 11 -5.14 -8.82 3.29
N PRO A 12 -4.30 -9.58 4.03
CA PRO A 12 -2.90 -9.76 3.69
C PRO A 12 -2.67 -10.36 2.29
N ASP A 13 -3.61 -11.17 1.82
CA ASP A 13 -3.55 -11.81 0.51
C ASP A 13 -3.70 -10.81 -0.65
N ASP A 14 -4.33 -9.66 -0.40
CA ASP A 14 -4.54 -8.60 -1.40
C ASP A 14 -3.31 -7.70 -1.57
N ILE A 15 -2.31 -7.78 -0.68
CA ILE A 15 -1.16 -6.88 -0.66
C ILE A 15 -0.39 -6.93 -1.99
N ASP A 16 -0.18 -8.13 -2.53
CA ASP A 16 0.57 -8.27 -3.78
C ASP A 16 -0.18 -7.63 -4.96
N GLU A 17 -1.52 -7.72 -5.01
CA GLU A 17 -2.34 -7.05 -6.02
C GLU A 17 -2.31 -5.53 -5.86
N LEU A 18 -2.39 -5.02 -4.63
CA LEU A 18 -2.29 -3.60 -4.31
C LEU A 18 -0.93 -3.01 -4.71
N VAL A 19 0.17 -3.73 -4.46
CA VAL A 19 1.51 -3.33 -4.90
C VAL A 19 1.58 -3.27 -6.42
N GLN A 20 1.13 -4.33 -7.12
CA GLN A 20 1.17 -4.37 -8.59
C GLN A 20 0.31 -3.25 -9.22
N GLY A 21 -0.85 -2.94 -8.64
CA GLY A 21 -1.69 -1.82 -9.08
C GLY A 21 -1.10 -0.44 -8.80
N THR A 22 -0.19 -0.33 -7.83
CA THR A 22 0.43 0.93 -7.44
C THR A 22 1.70 1.25 -8.23
N LEU A 23 2.48 0.24 -8.63
CA LEU A 23 3.69 0.39 -9.44
C LEU A 23 3.53 1.22 -10.73
N PRO A 24 2.50 0.99 -11.58
CA PRO A 24 2.34 1.75 -12.82
C PRO A 24 1.91 3.20 -12.60
N GLN A 25 1.55 3.60 -11.37
CA GLN A 25 1.14 4.95 -11.02
C GLN A 25 2.34 5.92 -10.90
N HIS A 26 3.24 5.89 -11.89
CA HIS A 26 4.47 6.69 -11.94
C HIS A 26 4.27 8.20 -11.81
N ARG A 27 3.08 8.70 -12.17
CA ARG A 27 2.74 10.12 -12.03
C ARG A 27 2.56 10.54 -10.57
N VAL A 28 2.21 9.61 -9.69
CA VAL A 28 2.03 9.84 -8.25
C VAL A 28 3.26 9.38 -7.49
N THR A 29 3.82 8.21 -7.81
CA THR A 29 4.99 7.66 -7.10
C THR A 29 6.25 8.50 -7.28
N LYS A 30 6.43 9.21 -8.41
CA LYS A 30 7.56 10.14 -8.61
C LYS A 30 7.46 11.46 -7.84
N LEU A 31 6.28 11.78 -7.27
CA LEU A 31 6.11 12.96 -6.43
C LEU A 31 6.62 12.72 -5.00
N SER A 32 6.82 11.46 -4.62
CA SER A 32 7.36 11.12 -3.31
C SER A 32 8.80 11.62 -3.19
N PRO A 33 9.17 12.28 -2.07
CA PRO A 33 10.54 12.70 -1.81
C PRO A 33 11.51 11.51 -1.63
N ARG A 34 10.98 10.29 -1.48
CA ARG A 34 11.73 9.05 -1.42
C ARG A 34 11.27 8.08 -2.52
N PRO A 35 12.17 7.30 -3.14
CA PRO A 35 11.77 6.25 -4.07
C PRO A 35 10.76 5.32 -3.39
N ALA A 36 9.65 5.02 -4.08
CA ALA A 36 8.68 4.02 -3.64
C ALA A 36 8.94 2.73 -4.43
N SER A 37 9.72 1.81 -3.85
CA SER A 37 9.94 0.48 -4.43
C SER A 37 8.76 -0.45 -4.14
N ALA A 38 8.72 -1.62 -4.80
CA ALA A 38 7.70 -2.62 -4.54
C ALA A 38 7.74 -3.11 -3.08
N ASP A 39 8.93 -3.29 -2.52
CA ASP A 39 9.12 -3.70 -1.12
C ASP A 39 8.64 -2.64 -0.14
N ASP A 40 8.89 -1.34 -0.42
CA ASP A 40 8.40 -0.24 0.41
C ASP A 40 6.87 -0.20 0.44
N LEU A 41 6.23 -0.40 -0.71
CA LEU A 41 4.77 -0.45 -0.83
C LEU A 41 4.20 -1.66 -0.11
N LYS A 42 4.84 -2.83 -0.22
CA LYS A 42 4.44 -4.06 0.47
C LYS A 42 4.48 -3.87 1.99
N GLN A 43 5.56 -3.29 2.51
CA GLN A 43 5.68 -2.98 3.93
C GLN A 43 4.61 -1.97 4.36
N LEU A 44 4.41 -0.90 3.57
CA LEU A 44 3.41 0.13 3.87
C LEU A 44 1.99 -0.45 3.97
N PHE A 45 1.58 -1.29 3.03
CA PHE A 45 0.25 -1.92 3.06
C PHE A 45 0.12 -2.89 4.23
N THR A 46 1.18 -3.65 4.54
CA THR A 46 1.21 -4.56 5.69
C THR A 46 1.00 -3.79 7.00
N ASP A 47 1.74 -2.70 7.19
CA ASP A 47 1.65 -1.85 8.38
C ASP A 47 0.30 -1.12 8.46
N SER A 48 -0.36 -0.90 7.32
CA SER A 48 -1.66 -0.22 7.24
C SER A 48 -2.87 -1.16 7.40
N MET A 49 -2.66 -2.48 7.57
CA MET A 49 -3.75 -3.43 7.79
C MET A 49 -4.56 -3.12 9.05
N THR A 50 -3.89 -2.67 10.10
CA THR A 50 -4.53 -2.21 11.34
C THR A 50 -3.84 -0.94 11.79
N LEU A 51 -4.62 0.12 12.00
CA LEU A 51 -4.12 1.41 12.43
C LEU A 51 -4.50 1.66 13.91
N TRP A 52 -4.35 2.89 14.38
CA TRP A 52 -4.56 3.30 15.78
C TRP A 52 -6.03 3.47 16.18
#